data_AF-A0A2E6M1H3-F1
#
_entry.id   AF-A0A2E6M1H3-F1
#
_cell.length_a   1.000
_cell.length_b   1.000
_cell.length_c   1.000
_cell.angle_alpha   90.00
_cell.angle_beta   90.00
_cell.angle_gamma   90.00
#
_symmetry.space_group_name_H-M   'P 1'
#
loop_
_entity.id
_entity.type
_entity.pdbx_description
1 polymer ?
#
loop_
_entity_poly.entity_id
_entity_poly.type
_entity_poly.pdbx_seq_one_letter_code
_entity_poly.pdbx_strand_id
1 'polypeptide(L)'
;MKMNRQTFRKSKALVCFMLAFLLAGCKTELYTDLTEQQANEMITILQDAKLDVTKVSGLKGKVSLQVDDQQIGKAVAILKKNGYPKDTFDDLGDVFKKDGLLSTPLEEKARYLYAVSQQLSETLSNLDGVLTARVHVVLPQVDEVTKETTNHASASVFIKHYKEIDLKEYIPKIKLLVNNSIPSLEYDRITVLLFPSAGYQTIGEYRSDINDIYDPEGASKQERISKFVKYILYSLLVIVAFNVGILVFNRMSSGGKNAPKLKELLGKNDSKNAKSSRNKDESADSDENAEMKA
;
A
#
# COMPACT_ATOMS: atom_id res chain seq x y z
N MET A 1 12.53 48.13 -24.20
CA MET A 1 11.29 47.40 -23.83
C MET A 1 11.61 46.56 -22.58
N LYS A 2 11.27 47.04 -21.37
CA LYS A 2 11.57 46.36 -20.10
C LYS A 2 10.68 45.12 -19.97
N MET A 3 11.21 43.96 -20.31
CA MET A 3 10.51 42.69 -20.15
C MET A 3 10.36 42.40 -18.65
N ASN A 4 9.12 42.26 -18.21
CA ASN A 4 8.69 42.34 -16.83
C ASN A 4 9.24 41.15 -16.00
N ARG A 5 10.30 41.36 -15.19
CA ARG A 5 10.89 40.36 -14.27
C ARG A 5 9.86 39.66 -13.36
N GLN A 6 8.69 40.28 -13.13
CA GLN A 6 7.60 39.67 -12.36
C GLN A 6 6.91 38.50 -13.06
N THR A 7 6.78 38.50 -14.39
CA THR A 7 6.09 37.41 -15.11
C THR A 7 6.91 36.12 -15.10
N PHE A 8 8.24 36.24 -15.16
CA PHE A 8 9.16 35.10 -15.11
C PHE A 8 9.19 34.43 -13.71
N ARG A 9 9.08 35.21 -12.63
CA ARG A 9 8.98 34.69 -11.25
C ARG A 9 7.66 33.95 -11.02
N LYS A 10 6.54 34.48 -11.53
CA LYS A 10 5.22 33.84 -11.42
C LYS A 10 5.15 32.52 -12.21
N SER A 11 5.78 32.46 -13.38
CA SER A 11 5.81 31.25 -14.21
C SER A 11 6.64 30.11 -13.57
N LYS A 12 7.79 30.43 -12.95
CA LYS A 12 8.56 29.43 -12.18
C LYS A 12 7.79 28.90 -10.96
N ALA A 13 7.08 29.77 -10.24
CA ALA A 13 6.28 29.36 -9.09
C ALA A 13 5.13 28.42 -9.50
N LEU A 14 4.48 28.70 -10.64
CA LEU A 14 3.40 27.86 -11.16
C LEU A 14 3.88 26.46 -11.57
N VAL A 15 5.06 26.36 -12.19
CA VAL A 15 5.66 25.07 -12.57
C VAL A 15 6.04 24.25 -11.34
N CYS A 16 6.65 24.88 -10.31
CA CYS A 16 6.94 24.18 -9.07
C CYS A 16 5.68 23.70 -8.34
N PHE A 17 4.60 24.50 -8.37
CA PHE A 17 3.33 24.13 -7.74
C PHE A 17 2.64 22.97 -8.48
N MET A 18 2.66 22.98 -9.82
CA MET A 18 2.13 21.89 -10.63
C MET A 18 2.94 20.59 -10.45
N LEU A 19 4.27 20.71 -10.37
CA LEU A 19 5.15 19.57 -10.12
C LEU A 19 4.94 19.00 -8.71
N ALA A 20 4.72 19.85 -7.70
CA ALA A 20 4.38 19.41 -6.36
C ALA A 20 3.04 18.66 -6.30
N PHE A 21 2.05 19.09 -7.08
CA PHE A 21 0.75 18.42 -7.16
C PHE A 21 0.82 17.05 -7.84
N LEU A 22 1.72 16.88 -8.82
CA LEU A 22 1.99 15.60 -9.48
C LEU A 22 2.69 14.57 -8.56
N LEU A 23 3.30 15.02 -7.46
CA LEU A 23 3.92 14.15 -6.46
C LEU A 23 2.97 13.73 -5.34
N ALA A 24 1.73 14.22 -5.31
CA ALA A 24 0.71 13.79 -4.36
C ALA A 24 0.16 12.42 -4.76
N GLY A 25 0.87 11.35 -4.39
CA GLY A 25 0.36 9.98 -4.47
C GLY A 25 -0.78 9.77 -3.49
N CYS A 26 -1.89 9.19 -3.94
CA CYS A 26 -2.99 8.81 -3.06
C CYS A 26 -2.63 7.50 -2.36
N LYS A 27 -2.50 7.51 -1.03
CA LYS A 27 -2.36 6.28 -0.25
C LYS A 27 -3.73 5.66 -0.05
N THR A 28 -3.79 4.35 -0.19
CA THR A 28 -5.03 3.56 -0.07
C THR A 28 -4.87 2.50 1.02
N GLU A 29 -6.00 2.07 1.56
CA GLU A 29 -6.09 1.18 2.69
C GLU A 29 -5.76 -0.27 2.29
N LEU A 30 -4.84 -0.91 3.04
CA LEU A 30 -4.40 -2.28 2.81
C LEU A 30 -5.08 -3.25 3.78
N TYR A 31 -5.02 -2.95 5.07
CA TYR A 31 -5.65 -3.71 6.16
C TYR A 31 -6.10 -2.78 7.28
N THR A 32 -7.14 -3.19 7.99
CA THR A 32 -7.71 -2.50 9.15
C THR A 32 -7.90 -3.44 10.33
N ASP A 33 -8.27 -2.86 11.46
CA ASP A 33 -8.57 -3.58 12.71
C ASP A 33 -7.39 -4.42 13.26
N LEU A 34 -6.16 -4.01 12.91
CA LEU A 34 -4.95 -4.71 13.35
C LEU A 34 -4.61 -4.34 14.79
N THR A 35 -4.04 -5.30 15.51
CA THR A 35 -3.31 -5.01 16.76
C THR A 35 -2.01 -4.28 16.44
N GLU A 36 -1.49 -3.51 17.41
CA GLU A 36 -0.20 -2.81 17.27
C GLU A 36 0.94 -3.77 16.91
N GLN A 37 0.97 -4.96 17.53
CA GLN A 37 1.96 -5.99 17.24
C GLN A 37 1.86 -6.48 15.79
N GLN A 38 0.67 -6.90 15.34
CA GLN A 38 0.47 -7.35 13.97
C GLN A 38 0.83 -6.27 12.96
N ALA A 39 0.44 -5.01 13.22
CA ALA A 39 0.78 -3.89 12.35
C ALA A 39 2.31 -3.71 12.23
N ASN A 40 3.04 -3.75 13.34
CA ASN A 40 4.50 -3.59 13.33
C ASN A 40 5.21 -4.75 12.60
N GLU A 41 4.75 -5.99 12.78
CA GLU A 41 5.29 -7.14 12.05
C GLU A 41 5.04 -7.02 10.53
N MET A 42 3.81 -6.66 10.12
CA MET A 42 3.46 -6.45 8.71
C MET A 42 4.23 -5.30 8.08
N ILE A 43 4.42 -4.19 8.81
CA ILE A 43 5.24 -3.05 8.36
C ILE A 43 6.67 -3.50 8.09
N THR A 44 7.25 -4.31 8.98
CA THR A 44 8.62 -4.81 8.83
C THR A 44 8.77 -5.59 7.52
N ILE A 45 7.86 -6.54 7.27
CA ILE A 45 7.86 -7.37 6.05
C ILE A 45 7.72 -6.51 4.78
N LEU A 46 6.84 -5.51 4.80
CA LEU A 46 6.61 -4.63 3.66
C LEU A 46 7.80 -3.69 3.40
N GLN A 47 8.40 -3.15 4.46
CA GLN A 47 9.59 -2.29 4.37
C GLN A 47 10.82 -3.06 3.89
N ASP A 48 10.98 -4.32 4.31
CA ASP A 48 12.03 -5.21 3.81
C ASP A 48 11.89 -5.43 2.30
N ALA A 49 10.66 -5.51 1.80
CA ALA A 49 10.35 -5.58 0.37
C ALA A 49 10.34 -4.23 -0.37
N LYS A 50 10.82 -3.16 0.27
CA LYS A 50 10.90 -1.78 -0.27
C LYS A 50 9.55 -1.17 -0.67
N LEU A 51 8.48 -1.53 0.04
CA LEU A 51 7.18 -0.91 -0.12
C LEU A 51 7.02 0.23 0.89
N ASP A 52 6.45 1.35 0.44
CA ASP A 52 6.12 2.46 1.34
C ASP A 52 4.79 2.14 2.03
N VAL A 53 4.84 1.94 3.34
CA VAL A 53 3.68 1.64 4.17
C VAL A 53 3.53 2.69 5.25
N THR A 54 2.31 3.16 5.46
CA THR A 54 1.96 4.16 6.46
C THR A 54 1.02 3.56 7.48
N LYS A 55 1.40 3.68 8.75
CA LYS A 55 0.57 3.30 9.89
C LYS A 55 -0.39 4.44 10.21
N VAL A 56 -1.68 4.13 10.25
CA VAL A 56 -2.73 5.07 10.63
C VAL A 56 -3.44 4.53 11.86
N SER A 57 -3.48 5.32 12.93
CA SER A 57 -4.22 4.95 14.14
C SER A 57 -5.72 4.95 13.85
N GLY A 58 -6.37 3.84 14.13
CA GLY A 58 -7.82 3.67 14.05
C GLY A 58 -8.52 3.91 15.38
N LEU A 59 -9.79 3.53 15.45
CA LEU A 59 -10.62 3.65 16.65
C LEU A 59 -10.28 2.54 17.66
N LYS A 60 -10.45 2.82 18.96
CA LYS A 60 -10.31 1.84 20.07
C LYS A 60 -8.95 1.14 20.13
N GLY A 61 -7.85 1.84 19.78
CA GLY A 61 -6.49 1.27 19.84
C GLY A 61 -6.16 0.29 18.72
N LYS A 62 -7.01 0.21 17.69
CA LYS A 62 -6.77 -0.56 16.48
C LYS A 62 -5.99 0.26 15.46
N VAL A 63 -5.31 -0.43 14.55
CA VAL A 63 -4.42 0.19 13.57
C VAL A 63 -4.81 -0.22 12.15
N SER A 64 -4.64 0.70 11.22
CA SER A 64 -4.77 0.47 9.79
C SER A 64 -3.43 0.70 9.08
N LEU A 65 -3.17 -0.08 8.05
CA LEU A 65 -2.00 0.09 7.18
C LEU A 65 -2.44 0.60 5.81
N GLN A 66 -1.73 1.60 5.29
CA GLN A 66 -1.97 2.18 3.98
C GLN A 66 -0.72 2.06 3.11
N VAL A 67 -0.90 1.81 1.80
CA VAL A 67 0.18 1.73 0.80
C VAL A 67 -0.20 2.55 -0.44
N ASP A 68 0.75 2.76 -1.35
CA ASP A 68 0.42 3.35 -2.66
C ASP A 68 -0.49 2.41 -3.45
N ASP A 69 -1.47 2.97 -4.18
CA ASP A 69 -2.44 2.21 -4.98
C ASP A 69 -1.77 1.27 -5.99
N GLN A 70 -0.63 1.68 -6.56
CA GLN A 70 0.14 0.87 -7.50
C GLN A 70 0.83 -0.34 -6.83
N GLN A 71 0.92 -0.35 -5.50
CA GLN A 71 1.65 -1.33 -4.72
C GLN A 71 0.76 -2.34 -3.98
N ILE A 72 -0.56 -2.15 -3.93
CA ILE A 72 -1.48 -3.02 -3.18
C ILE A 72 -1.30 -4.50 -3.55
N GLY A 73 -1.34 -4.83 -4.85
CA GLY A 73 -1.25 -6.22 -5.30
C GLY A 73 0.05 -6.90 -4.84
N LYS A 74 1.17 -6.17 -4.92
CA LYS A 74 2.48 -6.64 -4.44
C LYS A 74 2.49 -6.78 -2.91
N ALA A 75 1.95 -5.80 -2.18
CA ALA A 75 1.85 -5.83 -0.73
C ALA A 75 1.05 -7.02 -0.22
N VAL A 76 -0.14 -7.27 -0.80
CA VAL A 76 -1.00 -8.41 -0.44
C VAL A 76 -0.30 -9.74 -0.73
N ALA A 77 0.34 -9.89 -1.89
CA ALA A 77 1.04 -11.12 -2.26
C ALA A 77 2.19 -11.44 -1.29
N ILE A 78 2.99 -10.44 -0.91
CA ILE A 78 4.10 -10.58 0.04
C ILE A 78 3.57 -10.95 1.43
N LEU A 79 2.54 -10.27 1.91
CA LEU A 79 1.95 -10.56 3.22
C LEU A 79 1.37 -11.96 3.29
N LYS A 80 0.63 -12.39 2.25
CA LYS A 80 0.10 -13.77 2.16
C LYS A 80 1.20 -14.83 2.16
N LYS A 81 2.31 -14.59 1.43
CA LYS A 81 3.47 -15.50 1.42
C LYS A 81 4.11 -15.64 2.81
N ASN A 82 4.00 -14.60 3.63
CA ASN A 82 4.50 -14.58 5.02
C ASN A 82 3.43 -14.97 6.06
N GLY A 83 2.28 -15.51 5.63
CA GLY A 83 1.25 -16.01 6.54
C GLY A 83 0.36 -14.94 7.17
N TYR A 84 0.24 -13.77 6.54
CA TYR A 84 -0.70 -12.72 6.95
C TYR A 84 -1.98 -12.72 6.10
N PRO A 85 -3.15 -12.37 6.69
CA PRO A 85 -3.35 -12.04 8.10
C PRO A 85 -3.20 -13.29 8.98
N LYS A 86 -2.65 -13.14 10.19
CA LYS A 86 -2.50 -14.25 11.12
C LYS A 86 -3.87 -14.69 11.61
N ASP A 87 -4.09 -16.00 11.67
CA ASP A 87 -5.26 -16.56 12.34
C ASP A 87 -5.27 -16.13 13.81
N THR A 88 -6.40 -15.60 14.26
CA THR A 88 -6.67 -15.34 15.66
C THR A 88 -7.31 -16.58 16.26
N PHE A 89 -6.74 -17.09 17.34
CA PHE A 89 -7.30 -18.21 18.07
C PHE A 89 -7.89 -17.69 19.37
N ASP A 90 -9.13 -18.08 19.67
CA ASP A 90 -9.75 -17.80 20.96
C ASP A 90 -9.01 -18.57 22.04
N ASP A 91 -8.74 -17.89 23.16
CA ASP A 91 -8.13 -18.54 24.31
C ASP A 91 -9.18 -19.30 25.12
N LEU A 92 -8.76 -20.24 25.98
CA LEU A 92 -9.67 -20.98 26.86
C LEU A 92 -10.47 -20.01 27.76
N GLY A 93 -9.83 -18.92 28.18
CA GLY A 93 -10.49 -17.84 28.93
C GLY A 93 -11.58 -17.11 28.13
N ASP A 94 -11.48 -17.10 26.80
CA ASP A 94 -12.47 -16.47 25.93
C ASP A 94 -13.70 -17.35 25.69
N VAL A 95 -13.50 -18.67 25.62
CA VAL A 95 -14.56 -19.66 25.39
C VAL A 95 -15.35 -19.99 26.67
N PHE A 96 -14.71 -19.95 27.84
CA PHE A 96 -15.32 -20.31 29.14
C PHE A 96 -15.62 -19.09 30.04
N LYS A 97 -15.99 -17.94 29.45
CA LYS A 97 -16.46 -16.79 30.23
C LYS A 97 -17.63 -17.24 31.11
N LYS A 98 -17.44 -17.15 32.43
CA LYS A 98 -18.30 -17.72 33.48
C LYS A 98 -19.73 -17.16 33.40
N ASP A 99 -20.59 -17.80 32.63
CA ASP A 99 -22.03 -17.48 32.58
C ASP A 99 -22.87 -18.39 33.50
N GLY A 100 -22.25 -19.32 34.23
CA GLY A 100 -22.89 -20.22 35.20
C GLY A 100 -22.41 -20.00 36.64
N LEU A 101 -23.33 -20.11 37.60
CA LEU A 101 -23.04 -19.99 39.05
C LEU A 101 -22.21 -21.17 39.61
N LEU A 102 -22.08 -22.29 38.89
CA LEU A 102 -21.33 -23.49 39.28
C LEU A 102 -20.52 -24.04 38.09
N SER A 103 -19.24 -24.35 38.31
CA SER A 103 -18.38 -24.98 37.30
C SER A 103 -18.65 -26.49 37.22
N THR A 104 -18.67 -27.04 36.00
CA THR A 104 -18.77 -28.49 35.81
C THR A 104 -17.42 -29.17 36.07
N PRO A 105 -17.38 -30.46 36.46
CA PRO A 105 -16.10 -31.19 36.62
C PRO A 105 -15.21 -31.16 35.38
N LEU A 106 -15.81 -31.18 34.19
CA LEU A 106 -15.08 -31.06 32.92
C LEU A 106 -14.44 -29.67 32.77
N GLU A 107 -15.17 -28.62 33.13
CA GLU A 107 -14.69 -27.24 33.08
C GLU A 107 -13.54 -26.98 34.07
N GLU A 108 -13.65 -27.46 35.31
CA GLU A 108 -12.58 -27.34 36.30
C GLU A 108 -11.31 -28.06 35.82
N LYS A 109 -11.47 -29.26 35.26
CA LYS A 109 -10.36 -30.02 34.67
C LYS A 109 -9.72 -29.28 33.50
N ALA A 110 -10.52 -28.72 32.58
CA ALA A 110 -10.02 -27.95 31.45
C ALA A 110 -9.25 -26.71 31.92
N ARG A 111 -9.77 -25.99 32.93
CA ARG A 111 -9.11 -24.82 33.53
C ARG A 111 -7.79 -25.19 34.20
N TYR A 112 -7.75 -26.29 34.95
CA TYR A 112 -6.53 -26.80 35.57
C TYR A 112 -5.46 -27.14 34.51
N LEU A 113 -5.84 -27.91 33.49
CA LEU A 113 -4.95 -28.30 32.39
C LEU A 113 -4.34 -27.08 31.68
N TYR A 114 -5.17 -26.08 31.41
CA TYR A 114 -4.73 -24.85 30.78
C TYR A 114 -3.78 -24.05 31.67
N ALA A 115 -4.08 -23.91 32.96
CA ALA A 115 -3.22 -23.22 33.91
C ALA A 115 -1.83 -23.88 34.01
N VAL A 116 -1.79 -25.21 34.11
CA VAL A 116 -0.52 -25.98 34.14
C VAL A 116 0.25 -25.81 32.83
N SER A 117 -0.45 -25.90 31.70
CA SER A 117 0.14 -25.71 30.36
C SER A 117 0.75 -24.31 30.21
N GLN A 118 0.06 -23.28 30.70
CA GLN A 118 0.54 -21.90 30.66
C GLN A 118 1.76 -21.68 31.56
N GLN A 119 1.72 -22.11 32.82
CA GLN A 119 2.86 -21.96 33.74
C GLN A 119 4.12 -22.67 33.22
N LEU A 120 3.97 -23.87 32.67
CA LEU A 120 5.08 -24.59 32.07
C LEU A 120 5.60 -23.91 30.80
N SER A 121 4.69 -23.41 29.95
CA SER A 121 5.07 -22.67 28.74
C SER A 121 5.82 -21.38 29.08
N GLU A 122 5.38 -20.64 30.11
CA GLU A 122 6.04 -19.44 30.60
C GLU A 122 7.43 -19.76 31.17
N THR A 123 7.51 -20.75 32.06
CA THR A 123 8.77 -21.16 32.67
C THR A 123 9.81 -21.58 31.63
N LEU A 124 9.41 -22.39 30.64
CA LEU A 124 10.30 -22.85 29.58
C LEU A 124 10.64 -21.73 28.58
N SER A 125 9.75 -20.75 28.39
CA SER A 125 10.03 -19.59 27.52
C SER A 125 11.07 -18.65 28.11
N ASN A 126 11.24 -18.65 29.44
CA ASN A 126 12.25 -17.87 30.14
C ASN A 126 13.66 -18.49 30.10
N LEU A 127 13.81 -19.68 29.51
CA LEU A 127 15.13 -20.31 29.35
C LEU A 127 15.95 -19.58 28.29
N ASP A 128 17.24 -19.41 28.57
CA ASP A 128 18.17 -18.78 27.64
C ASP A 128 18.18 -19.53 26.30
N GLY A 129 18.02 -18.75 25.23
CA GLY A 129 17.97 -19.28 23.87
C GLY A 129 16.60 -19.76 23.39
N VAL A 130 15.59 -19.80 24.26
CA VAL A 130 14.20 -20.07 23.87
C VAL A 130 13.52 -18.77 23.42
N LEU A 131 12.86 -18.82 22.27
CA LEU A 131 12.05 -17.73 21.73
C LEU A 131 10.58 -17.88 22.12
N THR A 132 10.10 -19.11 22.14
CA THR A 132 8.71 -19.45 22.46
C THR A 132 8.67 -20.90 22.88
N ALA A 133 8.00 -21.20 23.98
CA ALA A 133 7.64 -22.56 24.35
C ALA A 133 6.11 -22.72 24.43
N ARG A 134 5.63 -23.91 24.08
CA ARG A 134 4.24 -24.33 24.30
C ARG A 134 4.22 -25.74 24.85
N VAL A 135 3.44 -25.95 25.90
CA VAL A 135 3.26 -27.25 26.54
C VAL A 135 1.81 -27.66 26.41
N HIS A 136 1.59 -28.88 25.93
CA HIS A 136 0.27 -29.49 25.86
C HIS A 136 0.26 -30.70 26.78
N VAL A 137 -0.67 -30.69 27.74
CA VAL A 137 -0.81 -31.74 28.74
C VAL A 137 -2.09 -32.53 28.50
N VAL A 138 -1.97 -33.85 28.51
CA VAL A 138 -3.11 -34.77 28.50
C VAL A 138 -3.11 -35.50 29.83
N LEU A 139 -4.21 -35.43 30.56
CA LEU A 139 -4.40 -36.17 31.80
C LEU A 139 -5.15 -37.47 31.56
N PRO A 140 -4.90 -38.50 32.39
CA PRO A 140 -5.65 -39.73 32.34
C PRO A 140 -7.14 -39.47 32.52
N GLN A 141 -7.94 -40.34 31.91
CA GLN A 141 -9.36 -40.45 32.17
C GLN A 141 -9.59 -41.78 32.87
N VAL A 142 -10.26 -41.72 34.01
CA VAL A 142 -10.73 -42.91 34.73
C VAL A 142 -12.18 -43.11 34.31
N ASP A 143 -12.47 -44.28 33.75
CA ASP A 143 -13.84 -44.66 33.45
C ASP A 143 -14.62 -44.77 34.77
N GLU A 144 -15.74 -44.05 34.87
CA GLU A 144 -16.51 -43.99 36.12
C GLU A 144 -17.16 -45.33 36.48
N VAL A 145 -17.41 -46.18 35.48
CA VAL A 145 -18.10 -47.48 35.57
C VAL A 145 -17.10 -48.61 35.79
N THR A 146 -16.08 -48.73 34.94
CA THR A 146 -15.10 -49.83 35.04
C THR A 146 -13.97 -49.54 36.03
N LYS A 147 -13.81 -48.27 36.44
CA LYS A 147 -12.67 -47.77 37.22
C LYS A 147 -11.32 -47.99 36.54
N GLU A 148 -11.31 -48.34 35.25
CA GLU A 148 -10.10 -48.51 34.46
C GLU A 148 -9.61 -47.16 33.95
N THR A 149 -8.29 -47.03 33.84
CA THR A 149 -7.68 -45.81 33.28
C THR A 149 -7.58 -45.97 31.77
N THR A 150 -8.34 -45.18 31.01
CA THR A 150 -8.45 -45.36 29.54
C THR A 150 -7.26 -44.77 28.79
N ASN A 151 -6.56 -43.81 29.41
CA ASN A 151 -5.35 -43.17 28.88
C ASN A 151 -4.44 -42.79 30.03
N HIS A 152 -3.12 -42.75 29.81
CA HIS A 152 -2.17 -42.25 30.82
C HIS A 152 -1.86 -40.77 30.62
N ALA A 153 -1.29 -40.13 31.64
CA ALA A 153 -0.77 -38.78 31.51
C ALA A 153 0.33 -38.72 30.44
N SER A 154 0.30 -37.70 29.60
CA SER A 154 1.35 -37.43 28.61
C SER A 154 1.51 -35.93 28.39
N ALA A 155 2.69 -35.52 27.91
CA ALA A 155 2.96 -34.13 27.62
C ALA A 155 3.74 -33.98 26.31
N SER A 156 3.38 -32.96 25.53
CA SER A 156 4.12 -32.53 24.35
C SER A 156 4.64 -31.12 24.56
N VAL A 157 5.95 -30.95 24.36
CA VAL A 157 6.66 -29.70 24.59
C VAL A 157 7.21 -29.24 23.25
N PHE A 158 6.69 -28.12 22.76
CA PHE A 158 7.19 -27.40 21.60
C PHE A 158 8.11 -26.29 22.06
N ILE A 159 9.31 -26.20 21.51
CA ILE A 159 10.26 -25.12 21.79
C ILE A 159 10.81 -24.59 20.47
N LYS A 160 10.56 -23.30 20.22
CA LYS A 160 11.27 -22.53 19.20
C LYS A 160 12.49 -21.87 19.84
N HIS A 161 13.67 -22.01 19.25
CA HIS A 161 14.92 -21.51 19.82
C HIS A 161 15.80 -20.81 18.77
N TYR A 162 16.80 -20.06 19.21
CA TYR A 162 17.80 -19.48 18.30
C TYR A 162 18.62 -20.59 17.62
N LYS A 163 18.92 -20.44 16.33
CA LYS A 163 19.59 -21.47 15.51
C LYS A 163 21.02 -21.74 16.01
N GLU A 164 21.63 -20.73 16.62
CA GLU A 164 22.99 -20.72 17.15
C GLU A 164 23.12 -21.50 18.46
N ILE A 165 22.00 -21.74 19.15
CA ILE A 165 21.97 -22.42 20.45
C ILE A 165 21.45 -23.84 20.26
N ASP A 166 22.26 -24.83 20.63
CA ASP A 166 21.83 -26.23 20.65
C ASP A 166 21.19 -26.57 22.01
N LEU A 167 19.86 -26.69 22.02
CA LEU A 167 19.10 -27.05 23.22
C LEU A 167 19.01 -28.58 23.45
N LYS A 168 19.60 -29.42 22.58
CA LYS A 168 19.49 -30.88 22.70
C LYS A 168 20.01 -31.42 24.03
N GLU A 169 21.09 -30.83 24.56
CA GLU A 169 21.66 -31.22 25.85
C GLU A 169 20.72 -30.91 27.03
N TYR A 170 19.81 -29.94 26.87
CA TYR A 170 18.86 -29.55 27.91
C TYR A 170 17.57 -30.38 27.88
N ILE A 171 17.34 -31.20 26.84
CA ILE A 171 16.14 -32.05 26.72
C ILE A 171 15.90 -32.87 27.99
N PRO A 172 16.90 -33.55 28.58
CA PRO A 172 16.67 -34.34 29.78
C PRO A 172 16.22 -33.50 30.99
N LYS A 173 16.74 -32.28 31.12
CA LYS A 173 16.38 -31.32 32.17
C LYS A 173 14.96 -30.76 31.96
N ILE A 174 14.61 -30.45 30.71
CA ILE A 174 13.26 -30.01 30.32
C ILE A 174 12.25 -31.11 30.64
N LYS A 175 12.54 -32.37 30.25
CA LYS A 175 11.70 -33.52 30.59
C LYS A 175 11.54 -33.69 32.10
N LEU A 176 12.63 -33.56 32.86
CA LEU A 176 12.59 -33.68 34.33
C LEU A 176 11.72 -32.59 34.97
N LEU A 177 11.81 -31.34 34.50
CA LEU A 177 10.99 -30.24 34.99
C LEU A 177 9.50 -30.50 34.73
N VAL A 178 9.15 -30.90 33.51
CA VAL A 178 7.76 -31.18 33.12
C VAL A 178 7.22 -32.40 33.88
N ASN A 179 8.03 -33.45 34.02
CA ASN A 179 7.69 -34.65 34.78
C ASN A 179 7.32 -34.32 36.23
N ASN A 180 8.14 -33.52 36.92
CA ASN A 180 7.92 -33.17 38.32
C ASN A 180 6.80 -32.15 38.54
N SER A 181 6.31 -31.50 37.47
CA SER A 181 5.26 -30.49 37.54
C SER A 181 3.85 -31.05 37.33
N ILE A 182 3.73 -32.28 36.81
CA ILE A 182 2.44 -32.89 36.47
C ILE A 182 2.29 -34.22 37.23
N PRO A 183 1.24 -34.37 38.05
CA PRO A 183 1.00 -35.61 38.78
C PRO A 183 0.89 -36.82 37.84
N SER A 184 1.55 -37.92 38.21
CA SER A 184 1.49 -39.21 37.51
C SER A 184 1.92 -39.17 36.03
N LEU A 185 2.66 -38.13 35.63
CA LEU A 185 3.30 -38.09 34.32
C LEU A 185 4.58 -38.92 34.37
N GLU A 186 4.77 -39.81 33.40
CA GLU A 186 5.98 -40.61 33.27
C GLU A 186 6.99 -39.90 32.35
N TYR A 187 8.29 -40.07 32.61
CA TYR A 187 9.35 -39.35 31.92
C TYR A 187 9.44 -39.71 30.41
N ASP A 188 9.14 -40.95 30.08
CA ASP A 188 9.11 -41.49 28.72
C ASP A 188 7.90 -41.00 27.90
N ARG A 189 6.82 -40.59 28.56
CA ARG A 189 5.60 -40.00 27.94
C ARG A 189 5.68 -38.49 27.70
N ILE A 190 6.89 -37.93 27.79
CA ILE A 190 7.16 -36.53 27.47
C ILE A 190 7.89 -36.46 26.13
N THR A 191 7.25 -35.85 25.14
CA THR A 191 7.84 -35.60 23.82
C THR A 191 8.30 -34.15 23.75
N VAL A 192 9.58 -33.93 23.46
CA VAL A 192 10.15 -32.58 23.29
C VAL A 192 10.54 -32.40 21.83
N LEU A 193 9.98 -31.37 21.21
CA LEU A 193 10.25 -30.99 19.83
C LEU A 193 10.96 -29.63 19.81
N LEU A 194 12.15 -29.61 19.22
CA LEU A 194 12.96 -28.40 19.08
C LEU A 194 12.88 -27.90 17.64
N PHE A 195 12.57 -26.63 17.48
CA PHE A 195 12.49 -25.95 16.20
C PHE A 195 13.48 -24.78 16.18
N PRO A 196 14.59 -24.87 15.42
CA PRO A 196 15.47 -23.74 15.26
C PRO A 196 14.71 -22.64 14.51
N SER A 197 14.83 -21.42 14.98
CA SER A 197 14.35 -20.25 14.27
C SER A 197 15.10 -20.17 12.95
N ALA A 198 14.42 -19.88 11.84
CA ALA A 198 15.05 -19.63 10.55
C ALA A 198 15.91 -18.34 10.55
N GLY A 199 16.17 -17.75 11.72
CA GLY A 199 16.56 -16.36 11.89
C GLY A 199 15.42 -15.41 11.53
N TYR A 200 15.49 -14.17 12.02
CA TYR A 200 15.20 -13.09 11.09
C TYR A 200 16.30 -13.21 10.05
N GLN A 201 15.99 -13.52 8.80
CA GLN A 201 16.96 -13.35 7.71
C GLN A 201 17.49 -11.93 7.88
N THR A 202 18.77 -11.78 8.19
CA THR A 202 19.35 -10.46 8.31
C THR A 202 19.05 -9.73 7.01
N ILE A 203 18.69 -8.45 7.12
CA ILE A 203 18.22 -7.56 6.04
C ILE A 203 19.15 -7.56 4.80
N GLY A 204 20.33 -8.18 4.89
CA GLY A 204 21.27 -8.42 3.79
C GLY A 204 20.95 -9.61 2.87
N GLU A 205 20.46 -10.74 3.38
CA GLU A 205 20.35 -11.99 2.60
C GLU A 205 18.98 -12.14 1.90
N TYR A 206 17.92 -11.56 2.48
CA TYR A 206 16.62 -11.41 1.79
C TYR A 206 16.70 -10.45 0.58
N ARG A 207 17.74 -9.59 0.49
CA ARG A 207 17.95 -8.70 -0.67
C ARG A 207 18.35 -9.45 -1.94
N SER A 208 18.95 -10.64 -1.88
CA SER A 208 19.28 -11.39 -3.09
C SER A 208 18.05 -12.09 -3.66
N ASP A 209 17.29 -12.80 -2.83
CA ASP A 209 16.19 -13.65 -3.30
C ASP A 209 14.96 -12.85 -3.75
N ILE A 210 14.73 -11.66 -3.18
CA ILE A 210 13.67 -10.76 -3.65
C ILE A 210 13.98 -10.16 -5.02
N ASN A 211 15.25 -9.87 -5.31
CA ASN A 211 15.63 -9.35 -6.63
C ASN A 211 15.39 -10.42 -7.72
N ASP A 212 15.54 -11.70 -7.39
CA ASP A 212 15.33 -12.80 -8.34
C ASP A 212 13.85 -13.18 -8.53
N ILE A 213 12.99 -12.97 -7.53
CA ILE A 213 11.54 -13.28 -7.62
C ILE A 213 10.76 -12.19 -8.37
N TYR A 214 11.29 -10.97 -8.42
CA TYR A 214 10.66 -9.86 -9.13
C TYR A 214 11.72 -9.04 -9.86
N ASP A 215 12.47 -9.68 -10.76
CA ASP A 215 13.25 -8.99 -11.78
C ASP A 215 12.27 -8.24 -12.70
N PRO A 216 12.19 -6.89 -12.62
CA PRO A 216 11.34 -6.10 -13.47
C PRO A 216 12.10 -5.65 -14.73
N GLU A 217 13.13 -6.36 -15.21
CA GLU A 217 13.70 -6.08 -16.54
C GLU A 217 12.74 -6.38 -17.70
N GLY A 218 11.57 -6.98 -17.44
CA GLY A 218 10.58 -7.29 -18.48
C GLY A 218 9.38 -6.35 -18.64
N ALA A 219 9.16 -5.37 -17.75
CA ALA A 219 7.90 -4.61 -17.73
C ALA A 219 8.09 -3.08 -17.71
N SER A 220 8.51 -2.54 -18.85
CA SER A 220 8.06 -1.28 -19.47
C SER A 220 7.82 -0.01 -18.60
N LYS A 221 8.48 0.13 -17.45
CA LYS A 221 8.52 1.40 -16.70
C LYS A 221 9.13 2.52 -17.55
N GLN A 222 10.08 2.18 -18.43
CA GLN A 222 10.67 3.09 -19.41
C GLN A 222 9.70 3.52 -20.53
N GLU A 223 8.67 2.74 -20.89
CA GLU A 223 7.66 3.18 -21.86
C GLU A 223 6.66 4.16 -21.25
N ARG A 224 6.22 3.95 -20.00
CA ARG A 224 5.25 4.85 -19.36
C ARG A 224 5.88 6.19 -19.01
N ILE A 225 7.11 6.17 -18.48
CA ILE A 225 7.86 7.39 -18.18
C ILE A 225 8.21 8.13 -19.48
N SER A 226 8.64 7.44 -20.53
CA SER A 226 8.93 8.11 -21.81
C SER A 226 7.68 8.67 -22.49
N LYS A 227 6.52 8.02 -22.39
CA LYS A 227 5.24 8.59 -22.86
C LYS A 227 4.88 9.85 -22.09
N PHE A 228 4.92 9.83 -20.76
CA PHE A 228 4.66 11.01 -19.93
C PHE A 228 5.65 12.15 -20.20
N VAL A 229 6.94 11.86 -20.30
CA VAL A 229 7.98 12.85 -20.63
C VAL A 229 7.77 13.43 -22.03
N LYS A 230 7.38 12.60 -23.03
CA LYS A 230 7.02 13.07 -24.38
C LYS A 230 5.81 14.00 -24.34
N TYR A 231 4.75 13.67 -23.61
CA TYR A 231 3.57 14.54 -23.50
C TYR A 231 3.87 15.87 -22.80
N ILE A 232 4.75 15.86 -21.78
CA ILE A 232 5.25 17.07 -21.13
C ILE A 232 6.08 17.90 -22.12
N LEU A 233 6.93 17.27 -22.95
CA LEU A 233 7.71 17.97 -23.97
C LEU A 233 6.82 18.59 -25.05
N TYR A 234 5.79 17.85 -25.51
CA TYR A 234 4.82 18.34 -26.49
C TYR A 234 4.01 19.52 -25.94
N SER A 235 3.53 19.44 -24.69
CA SER A 235 2.77 20.54 -24.09
C SER A 235 3.63 21.81 -23.96
N LEU A 236 4.91 21.66 -23.58
CA LEU A 236 5.89 22.75 -23.57
C LEU A 236 6.09 23.36 -24.97
N LEU A 237 6.21 22.54 -26.00
CA LEU A 237 6.39 22.99 -27.39
C LEU A 237 5.19 23.80 -27.88
N VAL A 238 3.97 23.33 -27.61
CA VAL A 238 2.72 24.02 -27.98
C VAL A 238 2.61 25.37 -27.26
N ILE A 239 2.95 25.42 -25.96
CA ILE A 239 2.94 26.67 -25.19
C ILE A 239 3.95 27.67 -25.76
N VAL A 240 5.16 27.23 -26.12
CA VAL A 240 6.18 28.10 -26.73
C VAL A 240 5.71 28.62 -28.09
N ALA A 241 5.18 27.75 -28.94
CA ALA A 241 4.64 28.14 -30.25
C ALA A 241 3.50 29.16 -30.12
N PHE A 242 2.60 28.96 -29.15
CA PHE A 242 1.50 29.88 -28.86
C PHE A 242 2.01 31.26 -28.39
N ASN A 243 3.01 31.29 -27.51
CA ASN A 243 3.62 32.54 -27.04
C ASN A 243 4.40 33.28 -28.15
N VAL A 244 5.11 32.55 -29.01
CA VAL A 244 5.77 33.13 -30.19
C VAL A 244 4.74 33.67 -31.17
N GLY A 245 3.63 32.96 -31.39
CA GLY A 245 2.52 33.41 -32.22
C GLY A 245 1.91 34.73 -31.72
N ILE A 246 1.65 34.83 -30.41
CA ILE A 246 1.19 36.08 -29.79
C ILE A 246 2.21 37.22 -29.96
N LEU A 247 3.51 36.93 -29.83
CA LEU A 247 4.56 37.93 -29.97
C LEU A 247 4.66 38.44 -31.41
N VAL A 248 4.58 37.56 -32.40
CA VAL A 248 4.57 37.92 -33.83
C VAL A 248 3.30 38.69 -34.17
N PHE A 249 2.13 38.26 -33.68
CA PHE A 249 0.86 38.96 -33.89
C PHE A 249 0.88 40.37 -33.31
N ASN A 250 1.37 40.54 -32.09
CA ASN A 250 1.53 41.86 -31.47
C ASN A 250 2.56 42.73 -32.22
N ARG A 251 3.60 42.13 -32.81
CA ARG A 251 4.60 42.85 -33.62
C ARG A 251 4.02 43.30 -34.97
N MET A 252 3.22 42.46 -35.63
CA MET A 252 2.55 42.81 -36.89
C MET A 252 1.42 43.83 -36.69
N SER A 253 0.63 43.68 -35.63
CA SER A 253 -0.44 44.62 -35.27
C SER A 253 0.08 46.02 -34.90
N SER A 254 1.33 46.12 -34.44
CA SER A 254 1.99 47.40 -34.13
C SER A 254 2.61 48.12 -35.35
N GLY A 255 2.57 47.54 -36.56
CA GLY A 255 3.24 48.07 -37.76
C GLY A 255 2.46 49.09 -38.60
N GLY A 256 1.20 49.41 -38.24
CA GLY A 256 0.27 50.19 -39.07
C GLY A 256 0.07 51.65 -38.70
N LYS A 257 1.12 52.41 -38.35
CA LYS A 257 1.01 53.87 -38.15
C LYS A 257 2.13 54.58 -38.88
N ASN A 258 1.92 54.85 -40.19
CA ASN A 258 2.46 55.97 -40.97
C ASN A 258 1.97 55.85 -42.43
N ALA A 259 0.93 56.61 -42.78
CA ALA A 259 0.58 56.92 -44.17
C ALA A 259 0.54 58.46 -44.33
N PRO A 260 1.14 59.05 -45.37
CA PRO A 260 1.30 60.51 -45.50
C PRO A 260 -0.02 61.20 -45.89
N LYS A 261 -0.25 62.40 -45.36
CA LYS A 261 -1.43 63.24 -45.67
C LYS A 261 -1.31 63.83 -47.08
N LEU A 262 -2.17 63.38 -48.01
CA LEU A 262 -2.25 63.83 -49.40
C LEU A 262 -3.52 64.65 -49.69
N LYS A 263 -3.86 65.64 -48.83
CA LYS A 263 -4.95 66.61 -49.10
C LYS A 263 -4.53 68.08 -48.93
N GLU A 264 -3.22 68.34 -48.91
CA GLU A 264 -2.63 69.69 -49.03
C GLU A 264 -2.02 69.92 -50.42
N LEU A 265 -2.20 69.00 -51.38
CA LEU A 265 -1.58 69.15 -52.71
C LEU A 265 -2.50 69.49 -53.88
N LEU A 266 -3.83 69.48 -53.76
CA LEU A 266 -4.69 69.93 -54.87
C LEU A 266 -6.01 70.51 -54.35
N GLY A 267 -5.93 71.75 -53.88
CA GLY A 267 -7.07 72.65 -53.86
C GLY A 267 -7.21 73.35 -55.21
N LYS A 268 -8.43 73.32 -55.75
CA LYS A 268 -9.06 74.31 -56.63
C LYS A 268 -8.49 74.49 -58.06
N ASN A 269 -9.24 74.02 -59.06
CA ASN A 269 -9.54 74.83 -60.25
C ASN A 269 -10.76 74.31 -61.03
N ASP A 270 -11.53 75.28 -61.51
CA ASP A 270 -12.80 75.18 -62.23
C ASP A 270 -12.66 74.51 -63.61
N SER A 271 -13.67 73.75 -64.05
CA SER A 271 -14.54 74.11 -65.19
C SER A 271 -15.43 72.95 -65.67
N LYS A 272 -16.71 73.27 -65.88
CA LYS A 272 -17.56 72.97 -67.05
C LYS A 272 -17.62 71.54 -67.64
N ASN A 273 -18.84 70.99 -67.51
CA ASN A 273 -19.76 70.65 -68.62
C ASN A 273 -19.71 69.25 -69.29
N ALA A 274 -20.93 68.83 -69.67
CA ALA A 274 -21.37 67.78 -70.61
C ALA A 274 -21.38 66.32 -70.09
N LYS A 275 -22.56 65.75 -69.79
CA LYS A 275 -23.58 65.13 -70.69
C LYS A 275 -23.16 63.78 -71.29
N SER A 276 -24.01 62.77 -71.05
CA SER A 276 -24.47 61.69 -71.97
C SER A 276 -24.61 60.39 -71.15
N SER A 277 -25.79 60.06 -70.62
CA SER A 277 -26.90 59.33 -71.26
C SER A 277 -26.55 57.91 -71.71
N ARG A 278 -27.25 56.90 -71.16
CA ARG A 278 -28.26 56.07 -71.88
C ARG A 278 -28.20 54.58 -71.49
N ASN A 279 -29.33 54.13 -70.93
CA ASN A 279 -30.03 52.83 -71.00
C ASN A 279 -29.28 51.58 -71.50
N LYS A 280 -29.53 50.45 -70.82
CA LYS A 280 -30.56 49.50 -71.27
C LYS A 280 -30.92 48.44 -70.22
N ASP A 281 -32.23 48.29 -70.04
CA ASP A 281 -32.96 47.12 -69.55
C ASP A 281 -32.68 45.87 -70.40
N GLU A 282 -32.83 44.68 -69.79
CA GLU A 282 -33.52 43.46 -70.28
C GLU A 282 -33.12 42.29 -69.33
N SER A 283 -33.93 41.82 -68.39
CA SER A 283 -35.16 41.00 -68.44
C SER A 283 -34.91 39.49 -68.24
N ALA A 284 -35.90 38.85 -67.63
CA ALA A 284 -36.17 37.41 -67.49
C ALA A 284 -35.32 36.67 -66.44
N ASP A 285 -35.82 36.33 -65.24
CA ASP A 285 -37.07 35.64 -64.87
C ASP A 285 -37.08 34.16 -65.30
N SER A 286 -36.99 33.28 -64.31
CA SER A 286 -37.77 32.04 -64.15
C SER A 286 -37.18 31.21 -63.02
N ASP A 287 -38.03 31.07 -61.99
CA ASP A 287 -38.42 29.79 -61.38
C ASP A 287 -37.40 28.99 -60.56
N GLU A 288 -37.78 28.26 -59.52
CA GLU A 288 -38.97 28.16 -58.67
C GLU A 288 -38.61 27.02 -57.68
N ASN A 289 -39.22 27.04 -56.50
CA ASN A 289 -39.31 25.97 -55.50
C ASN A 289 -38.05 25.60 -54.69
N ALA A 290 -37.98 25.84 -53.37
CA ALA A 290 -38.89 25.63 -52.23
C ALA A 290 -38.80 24.24 -51.57
N GLU A 291 -39.10 24.28 -50.27
CA GLU A 291 -39.20 23.22 -49.25
C GLU A 291 -37.89 22.73 -48.62
N MET A 292 -37.55 23.02 -47.35
CA MET A 292 -38.26 23.06 -46.05
C MET A 292 -38.43 21.69 -45.39
N LYS A 293 -38.19 21.71 -44.07
CA LYS A 293 -38.59 20.80 -42.97
C LYS A 293 -37.46 19.92 -42.46
N ALA A 294 -37.31 19.70 -41.15
CA ALA A 294 -37.85 20.29 -39.93
C ALA A 294 -37.04 19.62 -38.80
#